data_AF-A0A2V9QSQ2-F1
#
_entry.id   AF-A0A2V9QSQ2-F1
#
_cell.length_a   1.000
_cell.length_b   1.000
_cell.length_c   1.000
_cell.angle_alpha   90.00
_cell.angle_beta   90.00
_cell.angle_gamma   90.00
#
_symmetry.space_group_name_H-M   'P 1'
#
loop_
_entity.id
_entity.type
_entity.pdbx_description
1 polymer ?
#
loop_
_entity_poly.entity_id
_entity_poly.type
_entity_poly.pdbx_seq_one_letter_code
_entity_poly.pdbx_strand_id
1 'polypeptide(L)'
;MYHIDEVIITPKAVVLLTSLAVLVAVVIVVVISVGKKPVHHSVTLTWHPPTPVKGVKVVSYNVYRSVAPGGPYVRIASDVTSPLHHDTLVNNTRTYYYVVTALDAAGHESGYSAETHAKIP
;
A
#
# COMPACT_ATOMS: atom_id res chain seq x y z
N MET A 1 -22.78 2.06 14.11
CA MET A 1 -22.03 1.35 13.04
C MET A 1 -21.54 2.41 12.09
N TYR A 2 -20.23 2.58 11.94
CA TYR A 2 -19.65 3.72 11.21
C TYR A 2 -19.35 3.29 9.77
N HIS A 3 -19.81 4.11 8.81
CA HIS A 3 -19.48 3.94 7.41
C HIS A 3 -18.55 5.08 6.97
N ILE A 4 -17.65 4.75 6.05
CA ILE A 4 -16.72 5.69 5.42
C ILE A 4 -17.11 5.73 3.96
N ASP A 5 -17.66 6.85 3.52
CA ASP A 5 -18.15 6.99 2.15
C ASP A 5 -17.00 7.44 1.23
N GLU A 6 -16.71 6.57 0.26
CA GLU A 6 -15.75 6.71 -0.85
C GLU A 6 -14.24 6.84 -0.55
N VAL A 7 -13.47 6.22 -1.45
CA VAL A 7 -12.00 6.22 -1.54
C VAL A 7 -11.64 6.54 -2.99
N ILE A 8 -10.91 7.64 -3.21
CA ILE A 8 -10.49 8.08 -4.55
C ILE A 8 -8.96 7.99 -4.65
N ILE A 9 -8.44 7.35 -5.70
CA ILE A 9 -7.01 7.10 -5.91
C ILE A 9 -6.60 7.52 -7.34
N THR A 10 -5.45 8.18 -7.50
CA THR A 10 -4.86 8.53 -8.81
C THR A 10 -3.36 8.16 -8.88
N PRO A 11 -2.87 7.49 -9.95
CA PRO A 11 -1.48 6.99 -10.00
C PRO A 11 -0.50 7.90 -10.78
N LYS A 12 0.73 8.07 -10.26
CA LYS A 12 1.96 8.56 -10.94
C LYS A 12 3.22 7.89 -10.35
N ALA A 13 4.31 7.75 -11.12
CA ALA A 13 5.50 6.96 -10.75
C ALA A 13 6.87 7.65 -11.04
N VAL A 14 7.92 7.39 -10.24
CA VAL A 14 9.31 7.93 -10.31
C VAL A 14 10.34 6.93 -9.70
N VAL A 15 11.63 6.92 -10.13
CA VAL A 15 12.70 5.95 -9.71
C VAL A 15 14.12 6.59 -9.60
N LEU A 16 14.96 6.16 -8.63
CA LEU A 16 16.39 6.55 -8.41
C LEU A 16 17.27 5.35 -7.93
N LEU A 17 18.63 5.40 -8.04
CA LEU A 17 19.54 4.21 -7.94
C LEU A 17 20.97 4.44 -7.37
N THR A 18 21.48 3.42 -6.66
CA THR A 18 22.88 3.13 -6.22
C THR A 18 22.99 1.64 -5.76
N SER A 19 24.14 0.94 -5.64
CA SER A 19 25.53 1.17 -6.09
C SER A 19 26.29 -0.13 -6.49
N LEU A 20 27.35 -0.59 -5.78
CA LEU A 20 28.51 -1.25 -6.43
C LEU A 20 29.47 -2.07 -5.50
N ALA A 21 29.59 -3.41 -5.65
CA ALA A 21 30.67 -4.26 -5.05
C ALA A 21 30.86 -5.70 -5.62
N VAL A 22 30.32 -6.05 -6.80
CA VAL A 22 30.18 -7.47 -7.27
C VAL A 22 31.03 -7.80 -8.51
N LEU A 23 32.19 -7.19 -8.65
CA LEU A 23 32.66 -6.61 -9.93
C LEU A 23 33.26 -7.52 -11.02
N VAL A 24 33.21 -8.86 -10.96
CA VAL A 24 33.83 -9.71 -12.02
C VAL A 24 32.89 -10.80 -12.56
N ALA A 25 32.34 -11.68 -11.72
CA ALA A 25 31.38 -12.69 -12.18
C ALA A 25 30.08 -12.06 -12.73
N VAL A 26 29.70 -10.89 -12.20
CA VAL A 26 28.58 -10.08 -12.69
C VAL A 26 28.84 -9.50 -14.07
N VAL A 27 30.09 -9.26 -14.49
CA VAL A 27 30.39 -8.54 -15.75
C VAL A 27 29.82 -9.26 -16.97
N ILE A 28 29.97 -10.58 -17.06
CA ILE A 28 29.47 -11.37 -18.21
C ILE A 28 27.94 -11.43 -18.24
N VAL A 29 27.28 -11.46 -17.08
CA VAL A 29 25.81 -11.36 -16.98
C VAL A 29 25.32 -9.93 -17.25
N VAL A 30 26.13 -8.91 -16.90
CA VAL A 30 25.76 -7.49 -16.99
C VAL A 30 25.84 -6.92 -18.40
N VAL A 31 26.66 -7.47 -19.30
CA VAL A 31 26.68 -7.01 -20.72
C VAL A 31 25.27 -7.09 -21.35
N ILE A 32 24.45 -8.04 -20.91
CA ILE A 32 23.07 -8.25 -21.40
C ILE A 32 22.01 -7.41 -20.65
N SER A 33 22.34 -6.82 -19.51
CA SER A 33 21.40 -6.05 -18.66
C SER A 33 21.60 -4.53 -18.70
N VAL A 34 22.45 -4.02 -19.59
CA VAL A 34 22.65 -2.57 -19.80
C VAL A 34 21.43 -1.95 -20.47
N GLY A 35 20.42 -1.57 -19.68
CA GLY A 35 19.30 -0.76 -20.17
C GLY A 35 18.05 -0.74 -19.28
N LYS A 36 17.77 -1.81 -18.52
CA LYS A 36 16.61 -1.87 -17.63
C LYS A 36 17.01 -1.52 -16.20
N LYS A 37 16.84 -0.25 -15.83
CA LYS A 37 16.71 0.14 -14.40
C LYS A 37 15.60 -0.74 -13.79
N PRO A 38 15.79 -1.32 -12.59
CA PRO A 38 14.69 -1.98 -11.87
C PRO A 38 13.53 -1.01 -11.72
N VAL A 39 12.39 -1.31 -12.34
CA VAL A 39 11.16 -0.54 -12.16
C VAL A 39 10.53 -1.05 -10.87
N HIS A 40 10.74 -0.31 -9.78
CA HIS A 40 9.98 -0.54 -8.55
C HIS A 40 8.60 0.08 -8.72
N HIS A 41 7.57 -0.74 -8.55
CA HIS A 41 6.19 -0.29 -8.51
C HIS A 41 5.81 0.05 -7.06
N SER A 42 4.83 0.95 -6.92
CA SER A 42 4.27 1.34 -5.63
C SER A 42 2.79 1.65 -5.81
N VAL A 43 1.98 1.33 -4.82
CA VAL A 43 0.57 1.73 -4.74
C VAL A 43 0.45 2.80 -3.66
N THR A 44 0.09 4.01 -4.07
CA THR A 44 -0.33 5.07 -3.14
C THR A 44 -1.81 4.87 -2.82
N LEU A 45 -2.11 4.62 -1.55
CA LEU A 45 -3.45 4.51 -1.00
C LEU A 45 -3.78 5.81 -0.27
N THR A 46 -4.92 6.41 -0.59
CA THR A 46 -5.49 7.57 0.11
C THR A 46 -6.93 7.25 0.47
N TRP A 47 -7.38 7.66 1.65
CA TRP A 47 -8.77 7.44 2.10
C TRP A 47 -9.33 8.68 2.81
N HIS A 48 -10.64 8.72 3.00
CA HIS A 48 -11.25 9.72 3.88
C HIS A 48 -11.26 9.20 5.32
N PRO A 49 -11.09 10.08 6.33
CA PRO A 49 -11.38 9.72 7.72
C PRO A 49 -12.84 9.26 7.88
N PRO A 50 -13.14 8.33 8.82
CA PRO A 50 -14.51 7.88 9.07
C PRO A 50 -15.39 9.01 9.60
N THR A 51 -16.69 8.90 9.32
CA THR A 51 -17.74 9.80 9.82
C THR A 51 -17.62 9.99 11.35
N PRO A 52 -17.49 11.23 11.88
CA PRO A 52 -17.15 11.47 13.29
C PRO A 52 -18.14 10.92 14.32
N VAL A 53 -17.73 9.86 15.01
CA VAL A 53 -18.30 9.34 16.26
C VAL A 53 -18.37 10.37 17.40
N LYS A 54 -19.53 10.85 17.86
CA LYS A 54 -19.61 11.49 19.19
C LYS A 54 -19.00 10.57 20.26
N GLY A 55 -17.91 11.02 20.88
CA GLY A 55 -17.17 10.29 21.92
C GLY A 55 -16.08 9.33 21.39
N VAL A 56 -15.93 9.17 20.07
CA VAL A 56 -14.88 8.34 19.46
C VAL A 56 -13.89 9.24 18.72
N LYS A 57 -12.63 9.20 19.10
CA LYS A 57 -11.54 9.89 18.40
C LYS A 57 -10.63 8.86 17.73
N VAL A 58 -10.60 8.87 16.41
CA VAL A 58 -9.61 8.11 15.63
C VAL A 58 -8.22 8.72 15.84
N VAL A 59 -7.23 7.84 16.03
CA VAL A 59 -5.82 8.21 16.26
C VAL A 59 -4.88 7.63 15.20
N SER A 60 -5.23 6.49 14.61
CA SER A 60 -4.44 5.85 13.56
C SER A 60 -5.30 4.92 12.68
N TYR A 61 -4.68 4.33 11.66
CA TYR A 61 -5.27 3.36 10.75
C TYR A 61 -4.38 2.12 10.60
N ASN A 62 -4.99 0.96 10.39
CA ASN A 62 -4.29 -0.22 9.87
C ASN A 62 -4.65 -0.40 8.39
N VAL A 63 -3.64 -0.73 7.58
CA VAL A 63 -3.79 -0.98 6.13
C VAL A 63 -3.60 -2.47 5.88
N TYR A 64 -4.55 -3.07 5.18
CA TYR A 64 -4.58 -4.49 4.85
C TYR A 64 -4.57 -4.70 3.34
N ARG A 65 -3.99 -5.84 2.91
CA ARG A 65 -3.83 -6.21 1.51
C ARG A 65 -4.12 -7.70 1.27
N SER A 66 -4.77 -8.02 0.16
CA SER A 66 -4.91 -9.37 -0.37
C SER A 66 -4.45 -9.45 -1.83
N VAL A 67 -4.24 -10.68 -2.30
CA VAL A 67 -4.05 -11.03 -3.73
C VAL A 67 -5.31 -11.67 -4.33
N ALA A 68 -6.38 -11.80 -3.55
CA ALA A 68 -7.68 -12.32 -3.98
C ALA A 68 -8.79 -11.33 -3.54
N PRO A 69 -9.84 -11.14 -4.37
CA PRO A 69 -10.98 -10.29 -4.03
C PRO A 69 -11.73 -10.84 -2.82
N GLY A 70 -12.13 -9.97 -1.89
CA GLY A 70 -12.78 -10.35 -0.64
C GLY A 70 -11.84 -10.90 0.44
N GLY A 71 -10.53 -11.02 0.16
CA GLY A 71 -9.53 -11.51 1.11
C GLY A 71 -9.14 -12.99 0.94
N PRO A 72 -8.50 -13.60 1.96
CA PRO A 72 -8.17 -13.01 3.26
C PRO A 72 -7.16 -11.87 3.12
N TYR A 73 -7.31 -10.83 3.93
CA TYR A 73 -6.41 -9.68 3.93
C TYR A 73 -5.35 -9.81 5.02
N VAL A 74 -4.11 -9.44 4.70
CA VAL A 74 -2.97 -9.40 5.61
C VAL A 74 -2.64 -7.94 5.94
N ARG A 75 -2.42 -7.61 7.20
CA ARG A 75 -2.00 -6.26 7.60
C ARG A 75 -0.59 -5.97 7.06
N ILE A 76 -0.46 -4.91 6.26
CA ILE A 76 0.82 -4.46 5.69
C ILE A 76 1.36 -3.20 6.38
N ALA A 77 0.51 -2.43 7.07
CA ALA A 77 0.89 -1.34 7.93
C ALA A 77 -0.05 -1.23 9.14
N SER A 78 0.49 -0.79 10.27
CA SER A 78 -0.27 -0.36 11.44
C SER A 78 0.09 1.06 11.83
N ASP A 79 -0.71 1.65 12.71
CA ASP A 79 -0.42 2.92 13.37
C ASP A 79 -0.19 4.09 12.41
N VAL A 80 -0.79 4.03 11.22
CA VAL A 80 -0.68 5.08 10.20
C VAL A 80 -1.50 6.28 10.67
N THR A 81 -0.84 7.40 10.97
CA THR A 81 -1.50 8.59 11.56
C THR A 81 -2.06 9.57 10.52
N SER A 82 -1.65 9.45 9.26
CA SER A 82 -2.21 10.16 8.12
C SER A 82 -3.13 9.24 7.29
N PRO A 83 -4.11 9.78 6.55
CA PRO A 83 -4.96 8.98 5.67
C PRO A 83 -4.27 8.66 4.31
N LEU A 84 -3.01 8.24 4.39
CA LEU A 84 -2.09 8.02 3.26
C LEU A 84 -1.14 6.85 3.57
N HIS A 85 -0.98 5.92 2.63
CA HIS A 85 0.04 4.87 2.70
C HIS A 85 0.67 4.59 1.33
N HIS A 86 1.93 4.17 1.31
CA HIS A 86 2.65 3.78 0.10
C HIS A 86 3.09 2.32 0.22
N ASP A 87 2.39 1.42 -0.46
CA ASP A 87 2.77 0.01 -0.54
C ASP A 87 3.80 -0.18 -1.65
N THR A 88 5.07 -0.25 -1.26
CA THR A 88 6.23 -0.44 -2.15
C THR A 88 6.59 -1.91 -2.37
N LEU A 89 5.87 -2.85 -1.73
CA LEU A 89 6.13 -4.29 -1.78
C LEU A 89 5.16 -4.99 -2.74
N VAL A 90 4.95 -4.39 -3.90
CA VAL A 90 4.04 -4.86 -4.95
C VAL A 90 4.81 -5.37 -6.17
N ASN A 91 4.36 -6.49 -6.72
CA ASN A 91 4.99 -7.12 -7.88
C ASN A 91 4.22 -6.83 -9.18
N ASN A 92 4.96 -6.72 -10.28
CA ASN A 92 4.45 -6.57 -11.64
C ASN A 92 3.34 -7.56 -11.99
N THR A 93 2.46 -7.13 -12.90
CA THR A 93 1.34 -7.90 -13.47
C THR A 93 0.33 -8.51 -12.49
N ARG A 94 0.43 -8.22 -11.18
CA ARG A 94 -0.52 -8.65 -10.15
C ARG A 94 -1.58 -7.59 -9.87
N THR A 95 -2.76 -8.05 -9.47
CA THR A 95 -3.77 -7.21 -8.80
C THR A 95 -3.65 -7.40 -7.30
N TYR A 96 -3.67 -6.29 -6.57
CA TYR A 96 -3.75 -6.28 -5.11
C TYR A 96 -5.05 -5.61 -4.68
N TYR A 97 -5.68 -6.16 -3.65
CA TYR A 97 -6.93 -5.70 -3.07
C TYR A 97 -6.66 -5.15 -1.68
N TYR A 98 -7.26 -4.01 -1.34
CA TYR A 98 -6.93 -3.24 -0.15
C TYR A 98 -8.18 -2.85 0.63
N VAL A 99 -8.06 -2.94 1.96
CA VAL A 99 -9.03 -2.40 2.93
C VAL A 99 -8.28 -1.71 4.06
N VAL A 100 -8.92 -0.73 4.68
CA VAL A 100 -8.38 0.05 5.79
C VAL A 100 -9.33 -0.04 6.98
N THR A 101 -8.80 -0.08 8.19
CA THR A 101 -9.56 0.11 9.45
C THR A 101 -9.06 1.37 10.15
N ALA A 102 -9.91 1.96 11.00
CA ALA A 102 -9.54 3.03 11.90
C ALA A 102 -9.38 2.49 13.33
N LEU A 103 -8.45 3.05 14.09
CA LEU A 103 -8.24 2.76 15.51
C LEU A 103 -8.58 4.00 16.35
N ASP A 104 -9.30 3.80 17.44
CA ASP A 104 -9.57 4.84 18.43
C ASP A 104 -8.45 4.95 19.49
N ALA A 105 -8.51 5.99 20.32
CA ALA A 105 -7.55 6.24 21.38
C ALA A 105 -7.50 5.16 22.49
N ALA A 106 -8.47 4.22 22.53
CA ALA A 106 -8.49 3.08 23.42
C ALA A 106 -8.00 1.78 22.75
N GLY A 107 -7.63 1.84 21.46
CA GLY A 107 -7.16 0.70 20.68
C GLY A 107 -8.27 -0.15 20.05
N HIS A 108 -9.53 0.32 20.04
CA HIS A 108 -10.58 -0.39 19.32
C HIS A 108 -10.43 -0.20 17.81
N GLU A 109 -10.37 -1.32 17.08
CA GLU A 109 -10.28 -1.34 15.62
C GLU A 109 -11.68 -1.41 14.99
N SER A 110 -11.92 -0.64 13.93
CA SER A 110 -13.17 -0.68 13.18
C SER A 110 -13.30 -1.93 12.31
N GLY A 111 -14.50 -2.15 11.75
CA GLY A 111 -14.62 -2.99 10.56
C GLY A 111 -13.84 -2.42 9.38
N TYR A 112 -13.60 -3.25 8.36
CA TYR A 112 -12.97 -2.85 7.11
C TYR A 112 -13.76 -1.76 6.37
N SER A 113 -13.05 -0.88 5.68
CA SER A 113 -13.58 -0.05 4.59
C SER A 113 -14.18 -0.91 3.46
N ALA A 114 -14.82 -0.25 2.49
CA ALA A 114 -15.01 -0.87 1.19
C ALA A 114 -13.65 -1.33 0.60
N GLU A 115 -13.66 -2.44 -0.14
CA GLU A 115 -12.49 -2.93 -0.86
C GLU A 115 -12.20 -2.05 -2.07
N THR A 116 -10.93 -1.72 -2.27
CA THR A 116 -10.41 -1.15 -3.52
C THR A 116 -9.31 -2.03 -4.09
N HIS A 117 -8.95 -1.87 -5.36
CA HIS A 117 -7.89 -2.67 -5.97
C HIS A 117 -6.97 -1.86 -6.88
N ALA A 118 -5.71 -2.29 -6.96
CA ALA A 118 -4.71 -1.73 -7.86
C ALA A 118 -4.09 -2.86 -8.70
N LYS A 119 -4.09 -2.67 -10.02
CA LYS A 119 -3.37 -3.55 -10.95
C LYS A 119 -1.99 -2.97 -11.23
N ILE A 120 -0.95 -3.75 -10.97
CA ILE A 120 0.44 -3.37 -11.25
C ILE A 120 0.76 -3.70 -12.72
N PRO A 121 1.37 -2.77 -13.48
CA PRO A 121 1.82 -3.05 -14.85
C PRO A 121 3.04 -3.99 -14.95
#